data_AF-A0A976CIM5-F1
#
_entry.id   AF-A0A976CIM5-F1
#
_cell.length_a   1.000
_cell.length_b   1.000
_cell.length_c   1.000
_cell.angle_alpha   90.00
_cell.angle_beta   90.00
_cell.angle_gamma   90.00
#
_symmetry.space_group_name_H-M   'P 1'
#
loop_
_entity.id
_entity.type
_entity.pdbx_description
1 polymer ?
#
loop_
_entity_poly.entity_id
_entity_poly.type
_entity_poly.pdbx_seq_one_letter_code
_entity_poly.pdbx_strand_id
1 'polypeptide(L)'
;MSEKPLGKPRSLWRVILLSAVSLLLYYGWYKWIIQEELRSYNGKGWSGTLCLLPFVLGVAIPQALRIFDPDVPGWFGWFSFLGIAWIYIVQFKLYNTVNELYRQEGIKEPLTVWWIFVPGLNLIVGLRQIHFLSQFWARKQGIEVKDNLAESLPFLSANA
;
A
#
# COMPACT_ATOMS: atom_id res chain seq x y z
N MET A 1 3.88 0.24 28.65
CA MET A 1 3.54 -0.15 27.26
C MET A 1 3.06 1.11 26.55
N SER A 2 3.59 1.43 25.37
CA SER A 2 3.28 2.70 24.69
C SER A 2 1.80 2.75 24.31
N GLU A 3 1.07 3.76 24.78
CA GLU A 3 -0.37 4.03 24.52
C GLU A 3 -0.69 4.42 23.06
N LYS A 4 0.15 4.02 22.10
CA LYS A 4 -0.06 4.36 20.69
C LYS A 4 -1.08 3.40 20.07
N PRO A 5 -2.06 3.91 19.32
CA PRO A 5 -3.02 3.07 18.63
C PRO A 5 -2.30 2.18 17.60
N LEU A 6 -2.37 0.87 17.79
CA LEU A 6 -1.70 -0.11 16.93
C LEU A 6 -2.59 -0.44 15.72
N GLY A 7 -1.97 -0.61 14.55
CA GLY A 7 -2.66 -1.11 13.36
C GLY A 7 -2.93 -2.62 13.45
N LYS A 8 -3.80 -3.13 12.57
CA LYS A 8 -4.14 -4.57 12.57
C LYS A 8 -3.19 -5.37 11.64
N PRO A 9 -2.59 -6.46 12.12
CA PRO A 9 -1.86 -7.37 11.24
C PRO A 9 -2.82 -8.02 10.24
N ARG A 10 -2.39 -8.09 8.97
CA ARG A 10 -3.17 -8.62 7.85
C ARG A 10 -2.25 -9.48 6.99
N SER A 11 -2.44 -10.80 7.04
CA SER A 11 -1.65 -11.77 6.26
C SER A 11 -1.73 -11.47 4.76
N LEU A 12 -0.59 -11.60 4.06
CA LEU A 12 -0.47 -11.35 2.63
C LEU A 12 -1.49 -12.14 1.81
N TRP A 13 -1.65 -13.44 2.08
CA TRP A 13 -2.59 -14.30 1.36
C TRP A 13 -4.03 -13.77 1.40
N ARG A 14 -4.52 -13.39 2.59
CA ARG A 14 -5.87 -12.84 2.74
C ARG A 14 -6.04 -11.55 1.94
N VAL A 15 -5.03 -10.69 1.94
CA VAL A 15 -5.07 -9.45 1.15
C VAL A 15 -5.14 -9.76 -0.34
N ILE A 16 -4.33 -10.70 -0.84
CA ILE A 16 -4.34 -11.12 -2.25
C ILE A 16 -5.70 -11.72 -2.62
N LEU A 17 -6.18 -12.70 -1.85
CA LEU A 17 -7.43 -13.41 -2.12
C LEU A 17 -8.63 -12.47 -2.14
N LEU A 18 -8.77 -11.62 -1.11
CA LEU A 18 -9.85 -10.65 -1.04
C LEU A 18 -9.75 -9.61 -2.15
N SER A 19 -8.54 -9.18 -2.51
CA SER A 19 -8.34 -8.28 -3.65
C SER A 19 -8.73 -8.93 -4.97
N ALA A 20 -8.42 -10.21 -5.18
CA ALA A 20 -8.82 -10.93 -6.39
C ALA A 20 -10.33 -11.11 -6.49
N VAL A 21 -10.98 -11.60 -5.41
CA VAL A 21 -12.43 -11.83 -5.38
C VAL A 21 -13.23 -10.53 -5.51
N SER A 22 -12.72 -9.42 -4.97
CA SER A 22 -13.40 -8.12 -5.01
C SER A 22 -12.98 -7.23 -6.18
N LEU A 23 -12.27 -7.76 -7.19
CA LEU A 23 -11.78 -6.98 -8.33
C LEU A 23 -11.02 -5.72 -7.90
N LEU A 24 -10.08 -5.87 -6.97
CA LEU A 24 -9.20 -4.84 -6.38
C LEU A 24 -9.89 -3.81 -5.47
N LEU A 25 -11.21 -3.88 -5.25
CA LEU A 25 -11.90 -2.99 -4.31
C LEU A 25 -11.34 -3.13 -2.88
N TYR A 26 -11.11 -4.38 -2.44
CA TYR A 26 -10.49 -4.64 -1.14
C TYR A 26 -9.06 -4.09 -1.07
N TYR A 27 -8.30 -4.12 -2.18
CA TYR A 27 -6.95 -3.57 -2.22
C TYR A 27 -6.96 -2.04 -1.99
N GLY A 28 -7.91 -1.34 -2.61
CA GLY A 28 -8.12 0.09 -2.39
C GLY A 28 -8.46 0.39 -0.93
N TRP A 29 -9.42 -0.33 -0.36
CA TRP A 29 -9.76 -0.21 1.06
C TRP A 29 -8.58 -0.53 1.98
N TYR A 30 -7.81 -1.57 1.68
CA TYR A 30 -6.61 -1.95 2.40
C TYR A 30 -5.58 -0.81 2.41
N LYS A 31 -5.30 -0.20 1.25
CA LYS A 31 -4.37 0.94 1.16
C LYS A 31 -4.85 2.15 1.94
N TRP A 32 -6.16 2.38 1.99
CA TRP A 32 -6.76 3.44 2.79
C TRP A 32 -6.57 3.20 4.29
N ILE A 33 -6.94 2.00 4.78
CA ILE A 33 -6.93 1.72 6.22
C ILE A 33 -5.51 1.70 6.79
N ILE A 34 -4.52 1.14 6.08
CA ILE A 34 -3.14 1.11 6.59
C ILE A 34 -2.54 2.50 6.72
N GLN A 35 -2.96 3.46 5.89
CA GLN A 35 -2.46 4.83 5.99
C GLN A 35 -3.08 5.56 7.17
N GLU A 36 -4.37 5.34 7.45
CA GLU A 36 -4.99 5.84 8.67
C GLU A 36 -4.34 5.25 9.92
N GLU A 37 -4.06 3.94 9.93
CA GLU A 37 -3.35 3.28 11.03
C GLU A 37 -1.94 3.86 11.22
N LEU A 38 -1.18 4.04 10.13
CA LEU A 38 0.15 4.64 10.18
C LEU A 38 0.12 6.10 10.63
N ARG A 39 -0.88 6.88 10.19
CA ARG A 39 -1.08 8.27 10.62
C ARG A 39 -1.41 8.35 12.10
N SER A 40 -2.29 7.47 12.57
CA SER A 40 -2.71 7.37 13.97
C SER A 40 -1.54 6.96 14.87
N TYR A 41 -0.74 5.97 14.45
CA TYR A 41 0.40 5.48 15.21
C TYR A 41 1.58 6.46 15.25
N ASN A 42 1.91 7.11 14.12
CA ASN A 42 3.03 8.05 14.03
C ASN A 42 2.66 9.46 14.52
N GLY A 43 1.38 9.77 14.70
CA GLY A 43 0.88 11.13 14.99
C GLY A 43 1.05 12.12 13.81
N LYS A 44 1.64 11.66 12.70
CA LYS A 44 1.90 12.42 11.47
C LYS A 44 1.75 11.48 10.27
N GLY A 45 1.21 11.98 9.16
CA GLY A 45 0.98 11.15 7.98
C GLY A 45 -0.08 11.75 7.06
N TRP A 46 -0.22 11.19 5.86
CA TRP A 46 -1.37 11.53 5.00
C TRP A 46 -2.56 10.67 5.39
N SER A 47 -3.76 11.23 5.26
CA SER A 47 -4.97 10.44 5.39
C SER A 47 -5.08 9.48 4.21
N GLY A 48 -5.67 8.31 4.44
CA GLY A 48 -6.01 7.37 3.38
C GLY A 48 -6.88 8.04 2.32
N THR A 49 -7.73 8.97 2.73
CA THR A 49 -8.61 9.74 1.82
C THR A 49 -7.80 10.60 0.85
N LEU A 50 -6.77 11.32 1.33
CA LEU A 50 -5.88 12.10 0.44
C LEU A 50 -5.13 11.23 -0.57
N CYS A 51 -4.97 9.94 -0.27
CA CYS A 51 -4.26 9.01 -1.12
C CYS A 51 -5.15 8.31 -2.16
N LEU A 52 -6.43 8.10 -1.86
CA LEU A 52 -7.38 7.54 -2.83
C LEU A 52 -8.08 8.61 -3.67
N LEU A 53 -8.28 9.81 -3.16
CA LEU A 53 -9.06 10.86 -3.83
C LEU A 53 -8.50 11.20 -5.23
N PRO A 54 -7.18 11.38 -5.45
CA PRO A 54 -6.68 11.67 -6.79
C PRO A 54 -6.67 10.48 -7.75
N PHE A 55 -6.78 9.24 -7.23
CA PHE A 55 -7.04 8.09 -8.09
C PHE A 55 -8.49 8.11 -8.58
N VAL A 56 -9.45 8.34 -7.69
CA VAL A 56 -10.87 8.40 -8.06
C VAL A 56 -11.12 9.57 -9.02
N LEU A 57 -10.66 10.78 -8.66
CA LEU A 57 -10.87 11.99 -9.45
C LEU A 57 -9.99 12.06 -10.71
N GLY A 58 -8.77 11.54 -10.64
CA GLY A 58 -7.80 11.65 -11.73
C GLY A 58 -7.81 10.49 -12.71
N VAL A 59 -8.26 9.30 -12.31
CA VAL A 59 -8.26 8.10 -13.16
C VAL A 59 -9.67 7.53 -13.34
N ALA A 60 -10.36 7.21 -12.24
CA ALA A 60 -11.64 6.49 -12.34
C ALA A 60 -12.74 7.34 -13.02
N ILE A 61 -12.90 8.61 -12.61
CA ILE A 61 -13.90 9.52 -13.19
C ILE A 61 -13.58 9.85 -14.66
N PRO A 62 -12.36 10.29 -15.04
CA PRO A 62 -12.05 10.60 -16.43
C PRO A 62 -12.20 9.39 -17.37
N GLN A 63 -11.84 8.20 -16.91
CA GLN A 63 -11.99 6.97 -17.70
C GLN A 63 -13.46 6.55 -17.81
N ALA A 64 -14.25 6.68 -16.75
CA ALA A 64 -15.69 6.43 -16.81
C ALA A 64 -16.38 7.41 -17.76
N LEU A 65 -16.09 8.71 -17.65
CA LEU A 65 -16.63 9.74 -18.54
C LEU A 65 -16.27 9.45 -20.01
N ARG A 66 -15.03 9.06 -20.30
CA ARG A 66 -14.64 8.68 -21.67
C ARG A 66 -15.38 7.47 -22.23
N ILE A 67 -15.79 6.52 -21.38
CA ILE A 67 -16.51 5.30 -21.81
C ILE A 67 -17.99 5.58 -22.02
N PHE A 68 -18.61 6.38 -21.13
CA PHE A 68 -20.05 6.60 -21.10
C PHE A 68 -20.51 7.88 -21.81
N ASP A 69 -19.61 8.82 -22.09
CA ASP A 69 -19.92 10.11 -22.71
C ASP A 69 -19.03 10.34 -23.97
N PRO A 70 -19.62 10.27 -25.18
CA PRO A 70 -18.89 10.47 -26.43
C PRO A 70 -18.45 11.92 -26.67
N ASP A 71 -18.99 12.90 -25.92
CA ASP A 71 -18.67 14.32 -26.07
C ASP A 71 -17.41 14.74 -25.29
N VAL A 72 -16.82 13.83 -24.51
CA VAL A 72 -15.61 14.10 -23.72
C VAL A 72 -14.39 14.18 -24.64
N PRO A 73 -13.68 15.33 -24.67
CA PRO A 73 -12.50 15.48 -25.51
C PRO A 73 -11.41 14.46 -25.20
N GLY A 74 -10.79 13.87 -26.22
CA GLY A 74 -9.73 12.86 -26.04
C GLY A 74 -8.53 13.32 -25.21
N TRP A 75 -8.28 14.63 -25.12
CA TRP A 75 -7.23 15.19 -24.27
C TRP A 75 -7.54 15.07 -22.77
N PHE A 76 -8.80 14.92 -22.38
CA PHE A 76 -9.22 14.79 -20.97
C PHE A 76 -8.67 13.51 -20.32
N GLY A 77 -8.43 12.46 -21.13
CA GLY A 77 -7.78 11.23 -20.67
C GLY A 77 -6.36 11.45 -20.14
N TRP A 78 -5.67 12.53 -20.51
CA TRP A 78 -4.33 12.85 -20.02
C TRP A 78 -4.30 13.22 -18.53
N PHE A 79 -5.43 13.64 -17.94
CA PHE A 79 -5.52 13.81 -16.48
C PHE A 79 -5.26 12.49 -15.71
N SER A 80 -5.46 11.34 -16.37
CA SER A 80 -5.10 10.02 -15.84
C SER A 80 -3.62 9.92 -15.50
N PHE A 81 -2.73 10.62 -16.22
CA PHE A 81 -1.31 10.63 -15.88
C PHE A 81 -1.02 11.31 -14.54
N LEU A 82 -1.77 12.35 -14.18
CA LEU A 82 -1.64 12.99 -12.86
C LEU A 82 -2.11 12.05 -11.75
N GLY A 83 -3.21 11.33 -11.98
CA GLY A 83 -3.69 10.32 -11.04
C GLY A 83 -2.70 9.17 -10.85
N ILE A 84 -2.09 8.69 -11.94
CA ILE A 84 -1.03 7.67 -11.90
C ILE A 84 0.19 8.21 -11.15
N ALA A 85 0.69 9.40 -11.50
CA ALA A 85 1.83 10.01 -10.82
C ALA A 85 1.57 10.15 -9.30
N TRP A 86 0.35 10.52 -8.92
CA TRP A 86 -0.06 10.60 -7.53
C TRP A 86 0.02 9.24 -6.82
N ILE A 87 -0.47 8.17 -7.44
CA ILE A 87 -0.37 6.81 -6.88
C ILE A 87 1.09 6.44 -6.61
N TYR A 88 2.01 6.77 -7.53
CA TYR A 88 3.43 6.51 -7.33
C TYR A 88 4.01 7.31 -6.15
N ILE A 89 3.64 8.59 -6.01
CA ILE A 89 4.05 9.42 -4.86
C ILE A 89 3.55 8.80 -3.54
N VAL A 90 2.28 8.41 -3.50
CA VAL A 90 1.65 7.78 -2.33
C VAL A 90 2.36 6.47 -1.97
N GLN A 91 2.64 5.61 -2.96
CA GLN A 91 3.34 4.35 -2.74
C GLN A 91 4.78 4.57 -2.27
N PHE A 92 5.51 5.49 -2.90
CA PHE A 92 6.88 5.84 -2.51
C PHE A 92 6.93 6.29 -1.05
N LYS A 93 6.00 7.16 -0.64
CA LYS A 93 5.89 7.61 0.74
C LYS A 93 5.54 6.47 1.70
N LEU A 94 4.60 5.61 1.32
CA LEU A 94 4.20 4.45 2.13
C LEU A 94 5.40 3.52 2.39
N TYR A 95 6.18 3.21 1.35
CA TYR A 95 7.36 2.34 1.50
C TYR A 95 8.42 2.96 2.41
N ASN A 96 8.70 4.26 2.26
CA ASN A 96 9.59 4.97 3.19
C ASN A 96 9.07 4.97 4.63
N THR A 97 7.75 5.09 4.82
CA THR A 97 7.14 5.07 6.15
C THR A 97 7.32 3.69 6.81
N VAL A 98 7.13 2.60 6.07
CA VAL A 98 7.38 1.25 6.58
C VAL A 98 8.86 1.03 6.90
N ASN A 99 9.78 1.49 6.05
CA ASN A 99 11.22 1.40 6.34
C ASN A 99 11.59 2.18 7.61
N GLU A 100 11.05 3.38 7.77
CA GLU A 100 11.28 4.22 8.93
C GLU A 100 10.79 3.55 10.23
N LEU A 101 9.66 2.83 10.20
CA LEU A 101 9.18 2.05 11.34
C LEU A 101 10.18 0.96 11.76
N TYR A 102 10.76 0.25 10.79
CA TYR A 102 11.77 -0.78 11.06
C TYR A 102 13.07 -0.17 11.57
N ARG A 103 13.50 0.95 10.97
CA ARG A 103 14.69 1.70 11.37
C ARG A 103 14.59 2.20 12.82
N GLN A 104 13.42 2.67 13.23
CA GLN A 104 13.16 3.11 14.61
C GLN A 104 13.24 1.96 15.63
N GLU A 105 13.05 0.72 15.21
CA GLU A 105 13.25 -0.46 16.05
C GLU A 105 14.70 -1.01 15.98
N GLY A 106 15.60 -0.34 15.27
CA GLY A 106 16.97 -0.82 15.04
C GLY A 106 17.03 -2.04 14.11
N ILE A 107 15.97 -2.31 13.36
CA ILE A 107 15.88 -3.42 12.40
C ILE A 107 16.20 -2.89 11.01
N LYS A 108 16.87 -3.71 10.19
CA LYS A 108 17.15 -3.39 8.79
C LYS A 108 15.87 -3.10 8.00
N GLU A 109 15.97 -2.12 7.11
CA GLU A 109 14.90 -1.67 6.24
C GLU A 109 14.46 -2.76 5.26
N PRO A 110 13.18 -3.17 5.29
CA PRO A 110 12.74 -4.34 4.53
C PRO A 110 12.38 -4.05 3.07
N LEU A 111 12.17 -2.78 2.68
CA LEU A 111 11.71 -2.41 1.34
C LEU A 111 12.76 -1.62 0.57
N THR A 112 13.06 -2.06 -0.65
CA THR A 112 13.82 -1.25 -1.60
C THR A 112 12.87 -0.35 -2.37
N VAL A 113 12.70 0.90 -1.90
CA VAL A 113 11.68 1.83 -2.43
C VAL A 113 11.77 2.04 -3.94
N TRP A 114 12.99 2.08 -4.50
CA TRP A 114 13.24 2.28 -5.93
C TRP A 114 12.68 1.19 -6.84
N TRP A 115 12.38 0.00 -6.30
CA TRP A 115 11.77 -1.10 -7.07
C TRP A 115 10.39 -0.75 -7.60
N ILE A 116 9.73 0.28 -7.08
CA ILE A 116 8.46 0.78 -7.61
C ILE A 116 8.54 1.18 -9.10
N PHE A 117 9.70 1.65 -9.56
CA PHE A 117 9.88 2.11 -10.94
C PHE A 117 10.29 1.00 -11.90
N VAL A 118 10.61 -0.19 -11.40
CA VAL A 118 11.04 -1.32 -12.21
C VAL A 118 9.86 -2.26 -12.45
N PRO A 119 9.43 -2.47 -13.71
CA PRO A 119 8.36 -3.41 -14.03
C PRO A 119 8.64 -4.80 -13.45
N GLY A 120 7.64 -5.41 -12.80
CA GLY A 120 7.78 -6.69 -12.10
C GLY A 120 8.25 -6.54 -10.66
N LEU A 121 9.32 -5.79 -10.41
CA LEU A 121 9.78 -5.53 -9.03
C LEU A 121 8.80 -4.64 -8.25
N ASN A 122 8.03 -3.81 -8.94
CA ASN A 122 6.96 -3.00 -8.35
C ASN A 122 5.89 -3.86 -7.63
N LEU A 123 5.55 -5.03 -8.19
CA LEU A 123 4.66 -6.00 -7.56
C LEU A 123 5.34 -6.62 -6.35
N ILE A 124 6.60 -7.03 -6.48
CA ILE A 124 7.37 -7.66 -5.39
C ILE A 124 7.48 -6.71 -4.19
N VAL A 125 7.87 -5.44 -4.39
CA VAL A 125 7.96 -4.47 -3.29
C VAL A 125 6.60 -4.18 -2.67
N GLY A 126 5.52 -4.20 -3.47
CA GLY A 126 4.15 -4.07 -2.98
C GLY A 126 3.72 -5.24 -2.08
N LEU A 127 4.06 -6.48 -2.46
CA LEU A 127 3.81 -7.67 -1.65
C LEU A 127 4.65 -7.67 -0.37
N ARG A 128 5.94 -7.33 -0.48
CA ARG A 128 6.83 -7.13 0.68
C ARG A 128 6.25 -6.09 1.64
N GLN A 129 5.75 -4.96 1.13
CA GLN A 129 5.15 -3.92 1.96
C GLN A 129 3.99 -4.46 2.81
N ILE A 130 3.11 -5.27 2.23
CA ILE A 130 1.97 -5.89 2.96
C ILE A 130 2.49 -6.81 4.05
N HIS A 131 3.42 -7.70 3.70
CA HIS A 131 3.98 -8.68 4.62
C HIS A 131 4.70 -8.02 5.80
N PHE A 132 5.65 -7.12 5.54
CA PHE A 132 6.44 -6.48 6.59
C PHE A 132 5.60 -5.53 7.46
N LEU A 133 4.61 -4.84 6.90
CA LEU A 133 3.70 -4.05 7.73
C LEU A 133 2.86 -4.96 8.66
N SER A 134 2.41 -6.11 8.16
CA SER A 134 1.72 -7.10 9.00
C SER A 134 2.62 -7.64 10.11
N GLN A 135 3.86 -7.99 9.78
CA GLN A 135 4.86 -8.48 10.76
C GLN A 135 5.19 -7.43 11.82
N PHE A 136 5.33 -6.16 11.43
CA PHE A 136 5.54 -5.06 12.36
C PHE A 136 4.40 -4.96 13.39
N TRP A 137 3.14 -4.97 12.93
CA TRP A 137 1.99 -4.93 13.84
C TRP A 137 1.87 -6.16 14.72
N ALA A 138 2.17 -7.35 14.17
CA ALA A 138 2.20 -8.59 14.91
C ALA A 138 3.19 -8.53 16.09
N ARG A 139 4.42 -8.08 15.81
CA ARG A 139 5.48 -7.88 16.81
C ARG A 139 5.07 -6.88 17.88
N LYS A 140 4.47 -5.74 17.51
CA LYS A 140 3.97 -4.75 18.48
C LYS A 140 2.88 -5.28 19.39
N GLN A 141 2.09 -6.23 18.92
CA GLN A 141 1.00 -6.85 19.68
C GLN A 141 1.43 -8.12 20.43
N GLY A 142 2.66 -8.60 20.23
CA GLY A 142 3.13 -9.87 20.79
C GLY A 142 2.41 -11.10 20.22
N ILE A 143 1.86 -11.00 19.00
CA ILE A 143 1.19 -12.11 18.31
C ILE A 143 2.02 -12.58 17.13
N GLU A 144 1.88 -13.86 16.78
CA GLU A 144 2.47 -14.41 15.56
C GLU A 144 1.45 -14.37 14.42
N VAL A 145 1.85 -13.83 13.27
CA VAL A 145 1.08 -13.93 12.03
C VAL A 145 1.73 -14.98 11.16
N LYS A 146 1.10 -16.15 11.07
CA LYS A 146 1.45 -17.16 10.08
C LYS A 146 1.09 -16.65 8.70
N ASP A 147 2.09 -16.42 7.87
CA ASP A 147 1.91 -15.96 6.50
C ASP A 147 2.57 -16.96 5.56
N ASN A 148 1.95 -18.14 5.45
CA ASN A 148 2.43 -19.32 4.71
C ASN A 148 2.90 -19.00 3.27
N LEU A 149 2.41 -17.92 2.66
CA LEU A 149 2.75 -17.50 1.30
C LEU A 149 4.01 -16.64 1.22
N ALA A 150 4.24 -15.80 2.22
CA ALA A 150 5.50 -15.06 2.32
C ALA A 150 6.62 -15.97 2.84
N GLU A 151 6.29 -16.88 3.75
CA GLU A 151 7.23 -17.87 4.31
C GLU A 151 7.72 -18.89 3.26
N SER A 152 6.89 -19.21 2.26
CA SER A 152 7.26 -20.12 1.16
C SER A 152 8.05 -19.45 0.04
N LEU A 153 8.12 -18.12 -0.01
CA LEU A 153 8.81 -17.35 -1.05
C LEU A 153 9.89 -16.45 -0.41
N PRO A 154 11.16 -16.88 -0.38
CA PRO A 154 12.24 -16.17 0.33
C PRO A 154 12.42 -14.72 -0.10
N PHE A 155 12.16 -14.39 -1.37
CA PHE A 155 12.26 -13.02 -1.87
C PHE A 155 11.15 -12.08 -1.36
N LEU A 156 10.09 -12.60 -0.74
CA LEU A 156 9.02 -11.81 -0.11
C LEU A 156 9.21 -11.64 1.40
N SER A 157 9.87 -12.58 2.07
CA SER A 157 10.03 -12.61 3.54
C SER A 157 11.45 -12.33 4.03
N ALA A 158 12.49 -12.53 3.20
CA ALA A 158 13.86 -12.29 3.60
C ALA A 158 14.10 -10.80 3.87
N ASN A 159 14.39 -10.48 5.12
CA ASN A 159 14.98 -9.21 5.55
C ASN A 159 16.47 -9.45 5.84
N ALA A 160 17.21 -9.80 4.79
CA ALA A 160 18.67 -9.94 4.82
C ALA A 160 19.30 -8.57 5.01
#